data_AF-A0A964VP68-F1
#
_entry.id   AF-A0A964VP68-F1
#
_cell.length_a   1.000
_cell.length_b   1.000
_cell.length_c   1.000
_cell.angle_alpha   90.00
_cell.angle_beta   90.00
_cell.angle_gamma   90.00
#
_symmetry.space_group_name_H-M   'P 1'
#
loop_
_entity.id
_entity.type
_entity.pdbx_description
1 polymer ?
#
loop_
_entity_poly.entity_id
_entity_poly.type
_entity_poly.pdbx_seq_one_letter_code
_entity_poly.pdbx_strand_id
1 'polypeptide(L)'
;MKTKTLLVLGLAIAIGLAISSRLLVKQSAETAPTSAKSAAAPAPALPAAAPIVTTKPRPVEPEVSDSANTPTAPLPEAKDQPAIAAQSKPAKKPKEPLHDPDARVAMGLVGFDAAAEAYWLEAIYDTSLPEPEREDLIEDLNEDGLSDPKHPGPQDLPVILYRLQRIEEIAVTADDFMLEHLREAYKDLANLAQITQGGGEPVR
;
A
#
# COMPACT_ATOMS: atom_id res chain seq x y z
N MET A 1 10.79 -33.62 -36.93
CA MET A 1 9.72 -32.64 -36.60
C MET A 1 10.23 -31.56 -35.62
N LYS A 2 11.30 -30.81 -35.95
CA LYS A 2 11.90 -29.82 -35.02
C LYS A 2 12.13 -28.43 -35.63
N THR A 3 11.67 -28.19 -36.86
CA THR A 3 11.95 -26.96 -37.61
C THR A 3 10.82 -25.92 -37.56
N LYS A 4 9.66 -26.25 -37.00
CA LYS A 4 8.49 -25.33 -36.97
C LYS A 4 8.45 -24.41 -35.74
N THR A 5 9.17 -24.76 -34.67
CA THR A 5 9.12 -23.99 -33.40
C THR A 5 10.02 -22.76 -33.40
N LEU A 6 11.05 -22.72 -34.26
CA LEU A 6 11.97 -21.57 -34.34
C LEU A 6 11.43 -20.39 -35.15
N LEU A 7 10.37 -20.59 -35.94
CA LEU A 7 9.82 -19.54 -36.81
C LEU A 7 8.80 -18.64 -36.07
N VAL A 8 8.19 -19.14 -34.99
CA VAL A 8 7.20 -18.37 -34.20
C VAL A 8 7.88 -17.40 -33.21
N LEU A 9 9.08 -17.72 -32.72
CA LEU A 9 9.79 -16.87 -31.76
C LEU A 9 10.41 -15.60 -32.40
N GLY A 10 10.73 -15.64 -33.70
CA GLY A 10 11.29 -14.48 -34.41
C GLY A 10 10.27 -13.39 -34.75
N LEU A 11 8.98 -13.73 -34.88
CA LEU A 11 7.94 -12.78 -35.29
C LEU A 11 7.44 -11.89 -34.13
N ALA A 12 7.51 -12.35 -32.88
CA ALA A 12 7.08 -11.59 -31.71
C ALA A 12 8.05 -10.43 -31.37
N ILE A 13 9.35 -10.61 -31.62
CA ILE A 13 10.37 -9.57 -31.33
C ILE A 13 10.28 -8.41 -32.32
N ALA A 14 9.91 -8.68 -33.58
CA ALA A 14 9.77 -7.63 -34.60
C ALA A 14 8.53 -6.73 -34.40
N ILE A 15 7.45 -7.24 -33.81
CA ILE A 15 6.24 -6.45 -33.54
C ILE A 15 6.42 -5.57 -32.29
N GLY A 16 7.19 -6.02 -31.29
CA GLY A 16 7.49 -5.25 -30.08
C GLY A 16 8.29 -3.96 -30.34
N LEU A 17 9.23 -3.98 -31.29
CA LEU A 17 10.07 -2.80 -31.62
C LEU A 17 9.36 -1.74 -32.50
N ALA A 18 8.25 -2.10 -33.15
CA ALA A 18 7.52 -1.15 -34.00
C ALA A 18 6.56 -0.24 -33.20
N ILE A 19 6.15 -0.63 -31.99
CA ILE A 19 5.22 0.15 -31.15
C ILE A 19 5.96 1.18 -30.28
N SER A 20 7.21 0.91 -29.92
CA SER A 20 8.04 1.82 -29.09
C SER A 20 8.47 3.10 -29.82
N SER A 21 8.33 3.17 -31.15
CA SER A 21 8.81 4.29 -31.96
C SER A 21 7.79 5.43 -32.17
N ARG A 22 6.55 5.32 -31.67
CA ARG A 22 5.48 6.33 -31.91
C ARG A 22 5.15 7.27 -30.75
N LEU A 23 5.82 7.16 -29.60
CA LEU A 23 5.61 8.08 -28.46
C LEU A 23 6.73 9.12 -28.29
N LEU A 24 7.76 9.12 -29.15
CA LEU A 24 8.91 10.02 -29.04
C LEU A 24 8.90 11.22 -30.01
N VAL A 25 7.73 11.68 -30.47
CA VAL A 25 7.62 12.75 -31.50
C VAL A 25 6.76 13.95 -31.07
N LYS A 26 6.50 14.19 -29.78
CA LYS A 26 5.72 15.39 -29.41
C LYS A 26 6.03 16.05 -28.09
N GLN A 27 7.31 16.28 -27.80
CA GLN A 27 7.72 17.34 -26.88
C GLN A 27 9.00 18.02 -27.39
N SER A 28 8.84 18.80 -28.46
CA SER A 28 9.77 19.88 -28.78
C SER A 28 9.03 21.20 -28.61
N ALA A 29 9.72 22.12 -27.96
CA ALA A 29 9.41 23.53 -27.75
C ALA A 29 8.47 23.84 -26.56
N GLU A 30 9.07 23.95 -25.36
CA GLU A 30 8.84 25.17 -24.59
C GLU A 30 10.16 25.68 -23.99
N THR A 31 10.25 26.99 -24.00
CA THR A 31 11.42 27.84 -23.92
C THR A 31 12.03 27.97 -22.53
N ALA A 32 13.33 28.29 -22.51
CA ALA A 32 14.18 28.48 -21.35
C ALA A 32 13.60 29.37 -20.23
N PRO A 33 13.92 29.10 -18.95
CA PRO A 33 13.84 30.12 -17.92
C PRO A 33 15.10 30.98 -17.94
N THR A 34 14.90 32.23 -18.35
CA THR A 34 15.77 33.37 -18.08
C THR A 34 16.20 33.40 -16.62
N SER A 35 17.51 33.36 -16.36
CA SER A 35 18.10 33.77 -15.09
C SER A 35 17.80 35.25 -14.82
N ALA A 36 16.69 35.52 -14.15
CA ALA A 36 16.45 36.81 -13.51
C ALA A 36 17.14 36.80 -12.14
N LYS A 37 18.26 37.50 -12.09
CA LYS A 37 18.94 38.00 -10.90
C LYS A 37 17.91 38.70 -9.99
N SER A 38 17.39 37.98 -9.00
CA SER A 38 16.48 38.53 -8.00
C SER A 38 17.25 39.47 -7.09
N ALA A 39 17.02 40.76 -7.29
CA ALA A 39 17.42 41.80 -6.38
C ALA A 39 16.71 41.62 -5.03
N ALA A 40 17.47 41.77 -3.95
CA ALA A 40 16.96 41.82 -2.60
C ALA A 40 15.84 42.87 -2.49
N ALA A 41 14.62 42.42 -2.17
CA ALA A 41 13.52 43.26 -1.75
C ALA A 41 13.27 43.04 -0.24
N PRO A 42 12.85 44.10 0.49
CA PRO A 42 12.85 44.13 1.95
C PRO A 42 11.75 43.27 2.56
N ALA A 43 12.01 42.83 3.79
CA ALA A 43 11.12 42.02 4.63
C ALA A 43 9.69 42.59 4.68
N PRO A 44 8.65 41.76 4.43
CA PRO A 44 7.28 42.14 4.73
C PRO A 44 7.09 42.21 6.24
N ALA A 45 6.57 43.35 6.69
CA ALA A 45 6.19 43.60 8.07
C ALA A 45 5.17 42.56 8.55
N LEU A 46 5.41 42.05 9.77
CA LEU A 46 4.53 41.14 10.49
C LEU A 46 3.12 41.74 10.61
N PRO A 47 2.05 41.04 10.17
CA PRO A 47 0.70 41.41 10.53
C PRO A 47 0.50 41.21 12.05
N ALA A 48 -0.05 42.24 12.67
CA ALA A 48 -0.37 42.31 14.08
C ALA A 48 -1.29 41.15 14.52
N ALA A 49 -0.98 40.62 15.70
CA ALA A 49 -1.75 39.59 16.38
C ALA A 49 -3.25 39.94 16.46
N ALA A 50 -4.09 39.10 15.89
CA ALA A 50 -5.52 39.10 16.17
C ALA A 50 -5.78 38.57 17.60
N PRO A 51 -6.81 39.08 18.31
CA PRO A 51 -7.13 38.65 19.66
C PRO A 51 -7.61 37.20 19.68
N ILE A 52 -7.00 36.42 20.57
CA ILE A 52 -7.33 35.03 20.86
C ILE A 52 -8.71 35.01 21.53
N VAL A 53 -9.74 34.58 20.81
CA VAL A 53 -11.05 34.31 21.40
C VAL A 53 -10.93 33.05 22.26
N THR A 54 -10.83 33.24 23.58
CA THR A 54 -10.95 32.17 24.57
C THR A 54 -12.40 31.67 24.57
N THR A 55 -12.68 30.59 23.84
CA THR A 55 -13.89 29.81 24.02
C THR A 55 -13.68 28.87 25.19
N LYS A 56 -14.38 29.19 26.29
CA LYS A 56 -14.51 28.38 27.51
C LYS A 56 -14.93 26.95 27.14
N PRO A 57 -14.20 25.90 27.56
CA PRO A 57 -14.64 24.53 27.36
C PRO A 57 -15.93 24.29 28.16
N ARG A 58 -16.96 23.81 27.46
CA ARG A 58 -18.21 23.32 28.04
C ARG A 58 -17.91 21.97 28.70
N PRO A 59 -18.20 21.77 30.00
CA PRO A 59 -18.14 20.46 30.61
C PRO A 59 -19.15 19.55 29.92
N VAL A 60 -18.66 18.48 29.29
CA VAL A 60 -19.51 17.41 28.77
C VAL A 60 -19.74 16.45 29.92
N GLU A 61 -20.98 16.41 30.36
CA GLU A 61 -21.50 15.53 31.39
C GLU A 61 -21.53 14.08 30.87
N PRO A 62 -21.05 13.09 31.63
CA PRO A 62 -21.10 11.70 31.19
C PRO A 62 -22.52 11.14 31.35
N GLU A 63 -23.22 10.92 30.23
CA GLU A 63 -24.41 10.06 30.22
C GLU A 63 -23.97 8.60 30.42
N VAL A 64 -24.14 8.15 31.67
CA VAL A 64 -24.21 6.74 32.05
C VAL A 64 -25.48 6.15 31.41
N SER A 65 -25.31 5.44 30.29
CA SER A 65 -26.34 4.52 29.79
C SER A 65 -26.03 3.12 30.27
N ASP A 66 -26.62 2.80 31.42
CA ASP A 66 -26.97 1.44 31.81
C ASP A 66 -27.98 0.89 30.77
N SER A 67 -27.62 -0.18 30.08
CA SER A 67 -28.60 -1.06 29.43
C SER A 67 -28.21 -2.50 29.65
N ALA A 68 -28.82 -3.04 30.71
CA ALA A 68 -28.92 -4.44 31.02
C ALA A 68 -29.78 -5.19 29.99
N ASN A 69 -29.40 -6.46 29.80
CA ASN A 69 -30.25 -7.61 29.47
C ASN A 69 -31.05 -7.61 28.16
N THR A 70 -30.73 -8.58 27.31
CA THR A 70 -31.72 -9.37 26.57
C THR A 70 -31.11 -10.74 26.17
N PRO A 71 -31.91 -11.75 25.81
CA PRO A 71 -31.83 -13.07 26.42
C PRO A 71 -31.18 -14.11 25.51
N THR A 72 -30.56 -15.11 26.12
CA THR A 72 -30.07 -16.33 25.49
C THR A 72 -31.20 -17.06 24.75
N ALA A 73 -31.14 -17.07 23.42
CA ALA A 73 -31.96 -17.94 22.57
C ALA A 73 -31.22 -19.26 22.28
N PRO A 74 -31.92 -20.39 22.09
CA PRO A 74 -31.31 -21.70 21.90
C PRO A 74 -30.70 -21.86 20.51
N LEU A 75 -29.52 -22.47 20.50
CA LEU A 75 -28.71 -22.82 19.33
C LEU A 75 -29.43 -23.87 18.46
N PRO A 76 -29.60 -23.66 17.14
CA PRO A 76 -30.02 -24.71 16.23
C PRO A 76 -28.84 -25.64 15.92
N GLU A 77 -29.08 -26.94 16.14
CA GLU A 77 -28.20 -28.07 15.86
C GLU A 77 -27.92 -28.14 14.35
N ALA A 78 -26.72 -27.72 13.95
CA ALA A 78 -26.28 -27.71 12.55
C ALA A 78 -25.80 -29.12 12.15
N LYS A 79 -26.56 -29.73 11.24
CA LYS A 79 -26.25 -30.99 10.56
C LYS A 79 -24.98 -30.88 9.72
N ASP A 80 -24.19 -31.95 9.81
CA ASP A 80 -23.13 -32.44 8.92
C ASP A 80 -22.90 -31.61 7.64
N GLN A 81 -21.89 -30.74 7.68
CA GLN A 81 -21.23 -30.25 6.47
C GLN A 81 -20.00 -31.12 6.18
N PRO A 82 -19.80 -31.56 4.92
CA PRO A 82 -18.64 -32.33 4.54
C PRO A 82 -17.37 -31.49 4.68
N ALA A 83 -16.34 -32.09 5.29
CA ALA A 83 -15.03 -31.50 5.52
C ALA A 83 -14.40 -31.04 4.18
N ILE A 84 -14.49 -29.75 3.90
CA ILE A 84 -13.67 -29.10 2.89
C ILE A 84 -12.26 -29.07 3.49
N ALA A 85 -11.34 -29.83 2.88
CA ALA A 85 -9.93 -29.78 3.22
C ALA A 85 -9.40 -28.36 2.97
N ALA A 86 -9.46 -27.53 4.01
CA ALA A 86 -8.80 -26.24 4.04
C ALA A 86 -7.30 -26.51 3.92
N GLN A 87 -6.73 -26.22 2.75
CA GLN A 87 -5.30 -26.01 2.62
C GLN A 87 -4.99 -24.71 3.35
N SER A 88 -4.86 -24.82 4.68
CA SER A 88 -4.33 -23.78 5.53
C SER A 88 -2.91 -23.53 5.08
N LYS A 89 -2.60 -22.30 4.65
CA LYS A 89 -1.20 -21.86 4.61
C LYS A 89 -0.59 -22.22 5.98
N PRO A 90 0.64 -22.77 6.03
CA PRO A 90 1.28 -23.09 7.30
C PRO A 90 1.29 -21.82 8.17
N ALA A 91 0.81 -21.95 9.41
CA ALA A 91 0.81 -20.84 10.36
C ALA A 91 2.23 -20.25 10.43
N LYS A 92 2.39 -18.95 10.11
CA LYS A 92 3.67 -18.22 10.28
C LYS A 92 4.16 -18.55 11.70
N LYS A 93 5.40 -19.02 11.81
CA LYS A 93 6.03 -19.27 13.10
C LYS A 93 5.98 -17.98 13.93
N PRO A 94 5.99 -18.06 15.28
CA PRO A 94 6.07 -16.88 16.12
C PRO A 94 7.21 -15.99 15.62
N LYS A 95 6.88 -14.77 15.18
CA LYS A 95 7.86 -13.82 14.65
C LYS A 95 8.84 -13.50 15.77
N GLU A 96 10.14 -13.52 15.46
CA GLU A 96 11.16 -13.03 16.37
C GLU A 96 10.87 -11.55 16.70
N PRO A 97 11.35 -11.02 17.85
CA PRO A 97 11.22 -9.60 18.13
C PRO A 97 11.77 -8.77 16.97
N LEU A 98 10.98 -7.82 16.49
CA LEU A 98 11.38 -6.92 15.41
C LEU A 98 12.59 -6.07 15.85
N HIS A 99 13.54 -5.87 14.94
CA HIS A 99 14.69 -5.00 15.16
C HIS A 99 14.27 -3.54 15.09
N ASP A 100 13.37 -3.21 14.16
CA ASP A 100 12.75 -1.92 14.02
C ASP A 100 11.21 -2.01 14.19
N PRO A 101 10.70 -1.93 15.43
CA PRO A 101 9.27 -1.92 15.66
C PRO A 101 8.57 -0.68 15.07
N ASP A 102 9.28 0.43 14.88
CA ASP A 102 8.71 1.66 14.33
C ASP A 102 8.48 1.53 12.82
N ALA A 103 9.33 0.77 12.11
CA ALA A 103 9.12 0.43 10.70
C ALA A 103 7.79 -0.31 10.48
N ARG A 104 7.39 -1.19 11.42
CA ARG A 104 6.11 -1.90 11.36
C ARG A 104 4.93 -0.95 11.53
N VAL A 105 5.02 -0.02 12.48
CA VAL A 105 3.99 1.02 12.68
C VAL A 105 3.90 1.90 11.44
N ALA A 106 5.04 2.29 10.88
CA ALA A 106 5.14 3.12 9.69
C ALA A 106 4.50 2.46 8.46
N MET A 107 4.74 1.16 8.24
CA MET A 107 4.13 0.39 7.14
C MET A 107 2.59 0.48 7.15
N GLY A 108 1.96 0.37 8.32
CA GLY A 108 0.51 0.47 8.47
C GLY A 108 -0.06 1.85 8.09
N LEU A 109 0.78 2.88 8.05
CA LEU A 109 0.41 4.25 7.72
C LEU A 109 0.81 4.68 6.29
N VAL A 110 1.43 3.79 5.50
CA VAL A 110 1.75 4.04 4.09
C VAL A 110 0.47 4.34 3.30
N GLY A 111 0.42 5.51 2.66
CA GLY A 111 -0.76 6.06 1.97
C GLY A 111 -1.63 7.00 2.81
N PHE A 112 -1.35 7.14 4.11
CA PHE A 112 -2.05 8.08 5.01
C PHE A 112 -1.12 9.18 5.54
N ASP A 113 0.12 8.82 5.87
CA ASP A 113 1.11 9.74 6.45
C ASP A 113 2.43 9.68 5.65
N ALA A 114 2.84 10.83 5.11
CA ALA A 114 4.03 10.92 4.27
C ALA A 114 5.35 10.71 5.04
N ALA A 115 5.40 11.04 6.33
CA ALA A 115 6.58 10.80 7.15
C ALA A 115 6.72 9.32 7.49
N ALA A 116 5.60 8.65 7.77
CA ALA A 116 5.59 7.19 7.94
C ALA A 116 6.01 6.47 6.67
N GLU A 117 5.53 6.90 5.51
CA GLU A 117 5.96 6.32 4.23
C GLU A 117 7.45 6.50 3.99
N ALA A 118 8.00 7.69 4.24
CA ALA A 118 9.43 7.92 4.11
C ALA A 118 10.24 7.00 5.03
N TYR A 119 9.80 6.84 6.28
CA TYR A 119 10.44 5.93 7.24
C TYR A 119 10.39 4.47 6.77
N TRP A 120 9.21 3.99 6.35
CA TRP A 120 9.05 2.64 5.81
C TRP A 120 9.94 2.41 4.58
N LEU A 121 10.02 3.40 3.68
CA LEU A 121 10.86 3.33 2.49
C LEU A 121 12.34 3.22 2.87
N GLU A 122 12.82 4.00 3.84
CA GLU A 122 14.18 3.89 4.36
C GLU A 122 14.44 2.49 4.95
N ALA A 123 13.50 1.95 5.74
CA ALA A 123 13.62 0.65 6.37
C ALA A 123 13.72 -0.51 5.36
N ILE A 124 12.90 -0.54 4.30
CA ILE A 124 12.98 -1.63 3.31
C ILE A 124 14.29 -1.64 2.50
N TYR A 125 14.96 -0.50 2.40
CA TYR A 125 16.28 -0.37 1.77
C TYR A 125 17.45 -0.58 2.75
N ASP A 126 17.19 -0.62 4.07
CA ASP A 126 18.24 -0.75 5.07
C ASP A 126 18.78 -2.18 5.20
N THR A 127 19.87 -2.47 4.49
CA THR A 127 20.60 -3.76 4.55
C THR A 127 21.14 -4.13 5.95
N SER A 128 21.08 -3.23 6.94
CA SER A 128 21.42 -3.55 8.32
C SER A 128 20.30 -4.31 9.05
N LEU A 129 19.05 -4.21 8.54
CA LEU A 129 17.92 -5.01 9.01
C LEU A 129 18.01 -6.45 8.48
N PRO A 130 17.56 -7.45 9.26
CA PRO A 130 17.49 -8.82 8.78
C PRO A 130 16.61 -8.94 7.53
N GLU A 131 17.03 -9.80 6.59
CA GLU A 131 16.24 -10.08 5.38
C GLU A 131 14.78 -10.49 5.68
N PRO A 132 14.48 -11.37 6.65
CA PRO A 132 13.09 -11.73 6.97
C PRO A 132 12.25 -10.54 7.44
N GLU A 133 12.87 -9.55 8.09
CA GLU A 133 12.17 -8.35 8.54
C GLU A 133 11.87 -7.41 7.38
N ARG A 134 12.82 -7.23 6.46
CA ARG A 134 12.59 -6.46 5.22
C ARG A 134 11.55 -7.12 4.32
N GLU A 135 11.60 -8.45 4.19
CA GLU A 135 10.60 -9.26 3.51
C GLU A 135 9.21 -8.99 4.11
N ASP A 136 9.05 -9.15 5.42
CA ASP A 136 7.78 -8.89 6.11
C ASP A 136 7.29 -7.44 5.94
N LEU A 137 8.19 -6.45 5.91
CA LEU A 137 7.84 -5.04 5.67
C LEU A 137 7.38 -4.76 4.23
N ILE A 138 7.80 -5.58 3.26
CA ILE A 138 7.39 -5.44 1.86
C ILE A 138 6.11 -6.24 1.62
N GLU A 139 6.08 -7.50 2.04
CA GLU A 139 4.97 -8.42 1.78
C GLU A 139 3.71 -8.04 2.55
N ASP A 140 3.82 -7.71 3.85
CA ASP A 140 2.66 -7.43 4.69
C ASP A 140 2.07 -6.01 4.42
N LEU A 141 2.55 -5.29 3.39
CA LEU A 141 1.98 -4.02 2.92
C LEU A 141 0.53 -4.18 2.41
N ASN A 142 0.12 -5.40 2.06
CA ASN A 142 -1.26 -5.77 1.71
C ASN A 142 -2.14 -6.05 2.94
N GLU A 143 -1.57 -6.18 4.13
CA GLU A 143 -2.30 -6.53 5.35
C GLU A 143 -2.49 -5.33 6.28
N ASP A 144 -1.40 -4.67 6.67
CA ASP A 144 -1.46 -3.66 7.73
C ASP A 144 -2.06 -2.33 7.25
N GLY A 145 -2.89 -1.72 8.10
CA GLY A 145 -3.55 -0.44 7.80
C GLY A 145 -4.83 -0.55 6.97
N LEU A 146 -5.25 -1.75 6.58
CA LEU A 146 -6.57 -2.01 6.01
C LEU A 146 -7.60 -2.30 7.11
N SER A 147 -8.87 -1.96 6.86
CA SER A 147 -9.94 -2.21 7.84
C SER A 147 -10.25 -3.71 8.07
N ASP A 148 -10.19 -4.50 7.00
CA ASP A 148 -10.21 -5.97 7.01
C ASP A 148 -9.22 -6.47 5.93
N PRO A 149 -8.04 -6.97 6.33
CA PRO A 149 -7.00 -7.44 5.40
C PRO A 149 -7.43 -8.56 4.44
N LYS A 150 -8.48 -9.31 4.76
CA LYS A 150 -8.97 -10.43 3.94
C LYS A 150 -10.17 -10.05 3.10
N HIS A 151 -10.97 -9.08 3.56
CA HIS A 151 -12.18 -8.61 2.89
C HIS A 151 -12.30 -7.07 2.97
N PRO A 152 -11.37 -6.33 2.38
CA PRO A 152 -11.37 -4.87 2.47
C PRO A 152 -12.66 -4.30 1.88
N GLY A 153 -13.16 -3.25 2.51
CA GLY A 153 -14.36 -2.56 2.07
C GLY A 153 -14.06 -1.52 0.99
N PRO A 154 -15.09 -0.91 0.37
CA PRO A 154 -14.90 0.17 -0.61
C PRO A 154 -14.08 1.36 -0.09
N GLN A 155 -14.10 1.61 1.22
CA GLN A 155 -13.30 2.66 1.88
C GLN A 155 -11.79 2.40 1.86
N ASP A 156 -11.36 1.14 1.70
CA ASP A 156 -9.95 0.76 1.65
C ASP A 156 -9.38 0.86 0.23
N LEU A 157 -10.23 0.96 -0.80
CA LEU A 157 -9.78 1.04 -2.20
C LEU A 157 -8.78 2.17 -2.46
N PRO A 158 -8.95 3.41 -1.94
CA PRO A 158 -7.98 4.48 -2.16
C PRO A 158 -6.57 4.14 -1.67
N VAL A 159 -6.43 3.53 -0.47
CA VAL A 159 -5.11 3.16 0.06
C VAL A 159 -4.50 1.97 -0.70
N ILE A 160 -5.32 1.00 -1.13
CA ILE A 160 -4.85 -0.13 -1.96
C ILE A 160 -4.30 0.37 -3.30
N LEU A 161 -5.02 1.26 -3.99
CA LEU A 161 -4.57 1.83 -5.26
C LEU A 161 -3.30 2.67 -5.10
N TYR A 162 -3.21 3.44 -4.01
CA TYR A 162 -2.01 4.20 -3.69
C TYR A 162 -0.80 3.29 -3.50
N ARG A 163 -0.94 2.21 -2.73
CA ARG A 163 0.14 1.25 -2.49
C ARG A 163 0.56 0.51 -3.75
N LEU A 164 -0.37 0.17 -4.64
CA LEU A 164 -0.04 -0.38 -5.97
C LEU A 164 0.85 0.57 -6.78
N GLN A 165 0.48 1.85 -6.87
CA GLN A 165 1.30 2.87 -7.53
C GLN A 165 2.68 2.98 -6.88
N ARG A 166 2.74 2.99 -5.54
CA ARG A 166 4.00 3.09 -4.79
C ARG A 166 4.93 1.91 -5.08
N ILE A 167 4.39 0.69 -5.18
CA ILE A 167 5.17 -0.50 -5.57
C ILE A 167 5.74 -0.34 -6.99
N GLU A 168 4.94 0.15 -7.94
CA GLU A 168 5.40 0.39 -9.32
C GLU A 168 6.56 1.41 -9.37
N GLU A 169 6.48 2.46 -8.57
CA GLU A 169 7.55 3.46 -8.46
C GLU A 169 8.83 2.89 -7.84
N ILE A 170 8.71 2.08 -6.78
CA ILE A 170 9.86 1.43 -6.10
C ILE A 170 10.51 0.39 -7.02
N ALA A 171 9.71 -0.36 -7.80
CA ALA A 171 10.20 -1.42 -8.67
C ALA A 171 11.22 -0.92 -9.73
N VAL A 172 11.27 0.39 -10.01
CA VAL A 172 12.27 0.98 -10.91
C VAL A 172 13.69 0.94 -10.32
N THR A 173 13.82 1.02 -9.00
CA THR A 173 15.10 1.09 -8.27
C THR A 173 15.31 -0.06 -7.30
N ALA A 174 14.37 -1.00 -7.22
CA ALA A 174 14.46 -2.19 -6.39
C ALA A 174 15.57 -3.15 -6.90
N ASP A 175 16.25 -3.81 -5.96
CA ASP A 175 17.13 -4.93 -6.27
C ASP A 175 16.34 -6.24 -6.48
N ASP A 176 17.02 -7.32 -6.86
CA ASP A 176 16.37 -8.61 -7.14
C ASP A 176 15.61 -9.18 -5.92
N PHE A 177 16.14 -8.96 -4.71
CA PHE A 177 15.50 -9.38 -3.45
C PHE A 177 14.17 -8.64 -3.27
N MET A 178 14.19 -7.30 -3.33
CA MET A 178 12.99 -6.49 -3.19
C MET A 178 11.98 -6.78 -4.29
N LEU A 179 12.42 -6.97 -5.54
CA LEU A 179 11.54 -7.23 -6.68
C LEU A 179 10.74 -8.53 -6.55
N GLU A 180 11.28 -9.55 -5.88
CA GLU A 180 10.57 -10.79 -5.59
C GLU A 180 9.38 -10.54 -4.66
N HIS A 181 9.64 -9.89 -3.52
CA HIS A 181 8.63 -9.61 -2.50
C HIS A 181 7.61 -8.53 -2.93
N LEU A 182 8.05 -7.50 -3.66
CA LEU A 182 7.17 -6.47 -4.23
C LEU A 182 6.17 -7.07 -5.22
N ARG A 183 6.55 -8.12 -5.96
CA ARG A 183 5.66 -8.82 -6.89
C ARG A 183 4.54 -9.54 -6.15
N GLU A 184 4.85 -10.17 -5.02
CA GLU A 184 3.86 -10.86 -4.18
C GLU A 184 2.89 -9.84 -3.56
N ALA A 185 3.41 -8.77 -2.95
CA ALA A 185 2.60 -7.68 -2.42
C ALA A 185 1.68 -7.04 -3.49
N TYR A 186 2.22 -6.79 -4.69
CA TYR A 186 1.44 -6.26 -5.82
C TYR A 186 0.30 -7.20 -6.22
N LYS A 187 0.58 -8.49 -6.36
CA LYS A 187 -0.42 -9.50 -6.73
C LYS A 187 -1.56 -9.54 -5.72
N ASP A 188 -1.24 -9.52 -4.43
CA ASP A 188 -2.24 -9.58 -3.37
C ASP A 188 -3.05 -8.28 -3.30
N LEU A 189 -2.40 -7.10 -3.34
CA LEU A 189 -3.09 -5.80 -3.40
C LEU A 189 -4.01 -5.68 -4.62
N ALA A 190 -3.59 -6.17 -5.79
CA ALA A 190 -4.40 -6.16 -6.99
C ALA A 190 -5.65 -7.05 -6.84
N ASN A 191 -5.54 -8.18 -6.16
CA ASN A 191 -6.69 -9.01 -5.83
C ASN A 191 -7.61 -8.34 -4.78
N LEU A 192 -7.03 -7.73 -3.74
CA LEU A 192 -7.79 -6.95 -2.75
C LEU A 192 -8.55 -5.79 -3.39
N ALA A 193 -7.96 -5.09 -4.35
CA ALA A 193 -8.65 -4.06 -5.14
C ALA A 193 -9.89 -4.62 -5.85
N GLN A 194 -9.81 -5.82 -6.43
CA GLN A 194 -10.97 -6.47 -7.05
C GLN A 194 -12.04 -6.84 -6.00
N ILE A 195 -11.64 -7.32 -4.82
CA ILE A 195 -12.55 -7.62 -3.70
C ILE A 195 -13.33 -6.38 -3.28
N THR A 196 -12.69 -5.23 -3.11
CA THR A 196 -13.39 -3.98 -2.73
C THR A 196 -14.48 -3.55 -3.72
N GLN A 197 -14.40 -4.02 -4.97
CA GLN A 197 -15.32 -3.71 -6.05
C GLN A 197 -16.38 -4.81 -6.27
N GLY A 198 -16.44 -5.82 -5.39
CA GLY A 198 -17.35 -6.96 -5.50
C GLY A 198 -16.89 -8.06 -6.46
N GLY A 199 -15.62 -8.04 -6.88
CA GLY A 199 -14.94 -9.10 -7.63
C GLY A 199 -13.90 -9.85 -6.79
N GLY A 200 -12.89 -10.45 -7.44
CA GLY A 200 -11.74 -11.09 -6.79
C GLY A 200 -12.01 -12.43 -6.12
N GLU A 201 -10.94 -13.14 -5.74
CA GLU A 201 -11.04 -14.35 -4.90
C GLU A 201 -10.64 -14.01 -3.45
N PRO A 202 -11.32 -14.54 -2.42
CA PRO A 202 -10.92 -14.32 -1.03
C PRO A 202 -9.46 -14.73 -0.79
N VAL A 203 -8.68 -13.83 -0.20
CA VAL A 203 -7.28 -14.12 0.15
C VAL A 203 -7.28 -15.15 1.28
N ARG A 204 -6.66 -16.31 1.02
CA ARG A 204 -6.54 -17.40 2.00
C ARG A 204 -5.45 -17.12 3.02
#